data_AF-A0A2J8X3E4-F1
#
_entry.id   AF-A0A2J8X3E4-F1
#
_cell.length_a   1.000
_cell.length_b   1.000
_cell.length_c   1.000
_cell.angle_alpha   90.00
_cell.angle_beta   90.00
_cell.angle_gamma   90.00
#
_symmetry.space_group_name_H-M   'P 1'
#
loop_
_entity.id
_entity.type
_entity.pdbx_description
1 polymer ?
#
loop_
_entity_poly.entity_id
_entity_poly.type
_entity_poly.pdbx_seq_one_letter_code
_entity_poly.pdbx_strand_id
1 'polypeptide(L)'
;MWQLWASLCCLLALADARSRPSFHPLSDELVNYVNKRNTTWQAGHNFYNVDVSYLKKLCGTFLGGPKPPQRVMFTEDLKLPESFDAREQWPQCPTIKEIRDQGSCGSCWAFGAVEAISDRICIHTNAHVSVEVSAEDLLTCCGSMCGDG
;
A
#
# COMPACT_ATOMS: atom_id res chain seq x y z
N MET A 1 -52.65 -21.04 0.53
CA MET A 1 -52.02 -19.95 -0.24
C MET A 1 -50.87 -19.27 0.50
N TRP A 2 -50.99 -18.94 1.79
CA TRP A 2 -49.93 -18.24 2.54
C TRP A 2 -48.61 -19.01 2.71
N GLN A 3 -48.68 -20.34 2.85
CA GLN A 3 -47.46 -21.18 2.97
C GLN A 3 -46.64 -21.23 1.67
N LEU A 4 -47.28 -21.20 0.50
CA LEU A 4 -46.58 -21.17 -0.79
C LEU A 4 -45.83 -19.84 -0.99
N TRP A 5 -46.39 -18.74 -0.50
CA TRP A 5 -45.76 -17.41 -0.56
C TRP A 5 -44.57 -17.30 0.40
N ALA A 6 -44.69 -17.87 1.61
CA ALA A 6 -43.58 -17.93 2.56
C ALA A 6 -42.41 -18.78 2.03
N SER A 7 -42.69 -19.93 1.40
CA SER A 7 -41.66 -20.78 0.77
C SER A 7 -41.00 -20.10 -0.44
N LEU A 8 -41.76 -19.36 -1.26
CA LEU A 8 -41.22 -18.61 -2.41
C LEU A 8 -40.32 -17.45 -1.95
N CYS A 9 -40.70 -16.73 -0.90
CA CYS A 9 -39.85 -15.68 -0.31
C CYS A 9 -38.55 -16.22 0.28
N CYS A 10 -38.56 -17.39 0.94
CA CYS A 10 -37.32 -18.03 1.43
C CYS A 10 -36.39 -18.48 0.29
N LEU A 11 -36.94 -18.98 -0.81
CA LEU A 11 -36.14 -19.37 -1.99
C LEU A 11 -35.52 -18.15 -2.70
N LEU A 12 -36.24 -17.03 -2.76
CA LEU A 12 -35.70 -15.78 -3.32
C LEU A 12 -34.62 -15.15 -2.43
N ALA A 13 -34.77 -15.22 -1.10
CA ALA A 13 -33.75 -14.75 -0.16
C ALA A 13 -32.44 -15.57 -0.24
N LEU A 14 -32.51 -16.86 -0.59
CA LEU A 14 -31.34 -17.70 -0.82
C LEU A 14 -30.67 -17.44 -2.19
N ALA A 15 -31.42 -16.99 -3.20
CA ALA A 15 -30.88 -16.64 -4.52
C ALA A 15 -30.12 -15.30 -4.54
N ASP A 16 -30.40 -14.40 -3.60
CA ASP A 16 -29.75 -13.08 -3.49
C ASP A 16 -28.46 -13.09 -2.64
N ALA A 17 -28.07 -14.26 -2.12
CA ALA A 17 -26.72 -14.45 -1.58
C ALA A 17 -25.73 -14.50 -2.76
N ARG A 18 -25.35 -13.32 -3.28
CA ARG A 18 -24.21 -13.18 -4.21
C ARG A 18 -22.98 -13.77 -3.54
N SER A 19 -22.67 -15.03 -3.84
CA SER A 19 -21.41 -15.65 -3.47
C SER A 19 -20.28 -14.84 -4.10
N ARG A 20 -19.49 -14.17 -3.27
CA ARG A 20 -18.26 -13.54 -3.76
C ARG A 20 -17.35 -14.68 -4.22
N PRO A 21 -16.89 -14.68 -5.48
CA PRO A 21 -15.95 -15.69 -5.92
C PRO A 21 -14.69 -15.56 -5.07
N SER A 22 -14.25 -16.68 -4.48
CA SER A 22 -13.02 -16.76 -3.71
C SER A 22 -11.94 -17.35 -4.64
N PHE A 23 -10.87 -16.60 -4.86
CA PHE A 23 -9.74 -17.03 -5.65
C PHE A 23 -8.52 -17.22 -4.76
N HIS A 24 -7.68 -18.21 -5.08
CA HIS A 24 -6.36 -18.30 -4.47
C HIS A 24 -5.54 -17.05 -4.86
N PRO A 25 -4.81 -16.39 -3.94
CA PRO A 25 -4.13 -15.12 -4.23
C PRO A 25 -3.14 -15.15 -5.41
N LEU A 26 -2.60 -16.33 -5.71
CA LEU A 26 -1.64 -16.54 -6.80
C LEU A 26 -2.24 -17.27 -8.02
N SER A 27 -3.56 -17.36 -8.16
CA SER A 27 -4.17 -18.07 -9.30
C SER A 27 -4.28 -17.21 -10.56
N ASP A 28 -4.16 -17.85 -11.73
CA ASP A 28 -4.48 -17.23 -13.02
C ASP A 28 -5.94 -16.78 -13.11
N GLU A 29 -6.84 -17.45 -12.38
CA GLU A 29 -8.26 -17.10 -12.34
C GLU A 29 -8.49 -15.69 -11.78
N LEU A 30 -7.73 -15.30 -10.74
CA LEU A 30 -7.82 -13.96 -10.18
C LEU A 30 -7.35 -12.89 -11.18
N VAL A 31 -6.22 -13.13 -11.84
CA VAL A 31 -5.68 -12.25 -12.89
C VAL A 31 -6.68 -12.08 -14.03
N ASN A 32 -7.22 -13.19 -14.54
CA ASN A 32 -8.19 -13.19 -15.61
C ASN A 32 -9.52 -12.54 -15.21
N TYR A 33 -9.96 -12.76 -13.97
CA TYR A 33 -11.15 -12.12 -13.42
C TYR A 33 -11.00 -10.60 -13.42
N VAL A 34 -9.89 -10.08 -12.91
CA VAL A 34 -9.63 -8.63 -12.88
C VAL A 34 -9.57 -8.05 -14.30
N ASN A 35 -8.78 -8.64 -15.20
CA ASN A 35 -8.61 -8.13 -16.55
C ASN A 35 -9.92 -8.13 -17.36
N LYS A 36 -10.83 -9.09 -17.11
CA LYS A 36 -12.16 -9.11 -17.72
C LYS A 36 -13.09 -7.99 -17.23
N ARG A 37 -12.79 -7.35 -16.10
CA ARG A 37 -13.63 -6.27 -15.54
C ARG A 37 -13.41 -4.92 -16.23
N ASN A 38 -12.42 -4.82 -17.12
CA ASN A 38 -12.07 -3.60 -17.85
C ASN A 38 -11.91 -2.37 -16.91
N THR A 39 -11.15 -2.57 -15.85
CA THR A 39 -10.80 -1.53 -14.88
C THR A 39 -9.71 -0.61 -15.42
N THR A 40 -9.36 0.44 -14.67
CA THR A 40 -8.31 1.41 -15.03
C THR A 40 -6.88 0.87 -14.94
N TRP A 41 -6.70 -0.39 -14.57
CA TRP A 41 -5.42 -1.07 -14.40
C TRP A 41 -5.52 -2.52 -14.90
N GLN A 42 -4.39 -3.10 -15.27
CA GLN A 42 -4.26 -4.50 -15.69
C GLN A 42 -3.52 -5.33 -14.63
N ALA A 43 -4.02 -6.54 -14.36
CA ALA A 43 -3.41 -7.50 -13.47
C ALA A 43 -2.42 -8.42 -14.20
N GLY A 44 -1.39 -8.83 -13.48
CA GLY A 44 -0.42 -9.85 -13.86
C GLY A 44 0.24 -10.46 -12.62
N HIS A 45 1.02 -11.52 -12.80
CA HIS A 45 1.71 -12.19 -11.69
C HIS A 45 3.03 -11.49 -11.35
N ASN A 46 3.12 -11.00 -10.11
CA ASN A 46 4.35 -10.43 -9.55
C ASN A 46 5.08 -11.42 -8.63
N PHE A 47 4.38 -12.41 -8.08
CA PHE A 47 4.92 -13.36 -7.11
C PHE A 47 4.76 -14.79 -7.64
N TYR A 48 5.82 -15.58 -7.55
CA TYR A 48 5.86 -16.97 -7.98
C TYR A 48 6.49 -17.82 -6.88
N ASN A 49 5.94 -19.00 -6.61
CA ASN A 49 6.49 -19.95 -5.62
C ASN A 49 6.66 -19.37 -4.20
N VAL A 50 5.77 -18.48 -3.78
CA VAL A 50 5.76 -17.90 -2.42
C VAL A 50 4.58 -18.43 -1.61
N ASP A 51 4.77 -18.48 -0.29
CA ASP A 51 3.69 -18.82 0.64
C ASP A 51 2.77 -17.61 0.91
N VAL A 52 1.50 -17.87 1.22
CA VAL A 52 0.54 -16.82 1.58
C VAL A 52 0.96 -16.07 2.85
N SER A 53 1.70 -16.71 3.77
CA SER A 53 2.27 -16.04 4.94
C SER A 53 3.30 -14.97 4.55
N TYR A 54 4.11 -15.20 3.53
CA TYR A 54 5.02 -14.19 2.99
C TYR A 54 4.25 -12.99 2.44
N LEU A 55 3.19 -13.24 1.65
CA LEU A 55 2.33 -12.16 1.12
C LEU A 55 1.68 -11.33 2.24
N LYS A 56 1.25 -11.97 3.34
CA LYS A 56 0.73 -11.27 4.51
C LYS A 56 1.82 -10.46 5.21
N LYS A 57 3.04 -11.02 5.32
CA LYS A 57 4.15 -10.37 6.01
C LYS A 57 4.64 -9.11 5.28
N LEU A 58 4.50 -9.04 3.95
CA LEU A 58 4.78 -7.80 3.20
C LEU A 58 3.91 -6.62 3.65
N CYS A 59 2.73 -6.87 4.23
CA CYS A 59 1.76 -5.87 4.67
C CYS A 59 1.86 -5.56 6.18
N GLY A 60 3.05 -5.20 6.68
CA GLY A 60 3.34 -5.05 8.11
C GLY A 60 2.92 -3.74 8.78
N THR A 61 1.89 -3.04 8.28
CA THR A 61 1.40 -1.78 8.88
C THR A 61 0.07 -1.94 9.62
N PHE A 62 0.00 -1.49 10.88
CA PHE A 62 -1.21 -1.38 11.67
C PHE A 62 -1.92 -0.04 11.42
N LEU A 63 -3.11 -0.11 10.83
CA LEU A 63 -3.93 1.08 10.59
C LEU A 63 -4.63 1.54 11.87
N GLY A 64 -4.89 2.84 11.98
CA GLY A 64 -5.61 3.42 13.12
C GLY A 64 -4.75 3.69 14.36
N GLY A 65 -3.43 3.67 14.21
CA GLY A 65 -2.48 4.04 15.26
C GLY A 65 -2.50 5.53 15.65
N PRO A 66 -1.51 5.97 16.46
CA PRO A 66 -1.43 7.35 16.92
C PRO A 66 -1.29 8.32 15.74
N LYS A 67 -1.99 9.46 15.83
CA LYS A 67 -1.95 10.51 14.82
C LYS A 67 -1.06 11.65 15.31
N PRO A 68 -0.04 12.08 14.54
CA PRO A 68 0.72 13.26 14.89
C PRO A 68 -0.16 14.52 14.81
N PRO A 69 0.24 15.64 15.44
CA PRO A 69 -0.41 16.92 15.24
C PRO A 69 -0.52 17.26 13.75
N GLN A 70 -1.67 17.81 13.35
CA GLN A 70 -1.90 18.15 11.95
C GLN A 70 -1.04 19.34 11.53
N ARG A 71 -0.38 19.22 10.37
CA ARG A 71 0.25 20.37 9.72
C ARG A 71 -0.84 21.19 9.02
N VAL A 72 -1.03 22.44 9.47
CA VAL A 72 -1.92 23.39 8.78
C VAL A 72 -1.37 23.62 7.37
N MET A 73 -2.21 23.39 6.37
CA MET A 73 -1.87 23.61 4.97
C MET A 73 -2.41 24.99 4.56
N PHE A 74 -1.52 25.86 4.09
CA PHE A 74 -1.89 27.13 3.49
C PHE A 74 -2.00 26.92 1.98
N THR A 75 -3.22 26.75 1.50
CA THR A 75 -3.50 26.52 0.07
C THR A 75 -4.10 27.73 -0.62
N GLU A 76 -4.43 28.79 0.13
CA GLU A 76 -4.87 30.07 -0.42
C GLU A 76 -3.76 30.58 -1.37
N ASP A 77 -4.13 30.85 -2.62
CA ASP A 77 -3.28 31.31 -3.73
C ASP A 77 -2.25 30.32 -4.33
N LEU A 78 -2.24 29.06 -3.89
CA LEU A 78 -1.27 28.08 -4.40
C LEU A 78 -1.76 27.48 -5.72
N LYS A 79 -1.08 27.84 -6.83
CA LYS A 79 -1.35 27.27 -8.17
C LYS A 79 -0.59 25.96 -8.35
N LEU A 80 -1.25 24.84 -8.06
CA LEU A 80 -0.68 23.51 -8.28
C LEU A 80 -0.69 23.14 -9.78
N PRO A 81 0.33 22.42 -10.27
CA PRO A 81 0.34 21.91 -11.64
C PRO A 81 -0.66 20.76 -11.81
N GLU A 82 -1.06 20.50 -13.06
CA GLU A 82 -1.94 19.37 -13.40
C GLU A 82 -1.26 18.00 -13.17
N SER A 83 0.06 17.94 -13.34
CA SER A 83 0.88 16.77 -13.04
C SER A 83 2.14 17.18 -12.27
N PHE A 84 2.64 16.29 -11.42
CA PHE A 84 3.82 16.52 -10.61
C PHE A 84 4.56 15.22 -10.38
N ASP A 85 5.88 15.24 -10.60
CA ASP A 85 6.79 14.15 -10.26
C ASP A 85 7.96 14.70 -9.44
N ALA A 86 8.13 14.19 -8.22
CA ALA A 86 9.20 14.63 -7.32
C ALA A 86 10.60 14.36 -7.91
N ARG A 87 10.75 13.34 -8.75
CA ARG A 87 12.02 12.97 -9.40
C ARG A 87 12.41 13.97 -10.47
N GLU A 88 11.42 14.63 -11.08
CA GLU A 88 11.62 15.70 -12.07
C GLU A 88 11.78 17.06 -11.40
N GLN A 89 11.09 17.30 -10.28
CA GLN A 89 11.20 18.54 -9.51
C GLN A 89 12.53 18.67 -8.76
N TRP A 90 13.08 17.55 -8.26
CA TRP A 90 14.36 17.48 -7.55
C TRP A 90 15.29 16.43 -8.16
N PRO A 91 15.73 16.62 -9.41
CA PRO A 91 16.55 15.64 -10.13
C PRO A 91 17.93 15.39 -9.49
N GLN A 92 18.40 16.34 -8.68
CA GLN A 92 19.64 16.27 -7.92
C GLN A 92 19.55 15.42 -6.64
N CYS A 93 18.35 14.93 -6.29
CA CYS A 93 18.13 14.06 -5.13
C CYS A 93 17.94 12.62 -5.59
N PRO A 94 19.02 11.80 -5.60
CA PRO A 94 18.97 10.44 -6.14
C PRO A 94 18.06 9.50 -5.35
N THR A 95 17.90 9.73 -4.04
CA THR A 95 17.07 8.91 -3.14
C THR A 95 15.60 8.84 -3.59
N ILE A 96 15.09 9.89 -4.26
CA ILE A 96 13.68 9.95 -4.72
C ILE A 96 13.39 8.90 -5.81
N LYS A 97 14.43 8.44 -6.53
CA LYS A 97 14.31 7.41 -7.57
C LYS A 97 14.54 6.00 -7.04
N GLU A 98 15.07 5.88 -5.83
CA GLU A 98 15.46 4.62 -5.23
C GLU A 98 14.22 3.80 -4.86
N ILE A 99 14.24 2.51 -5.19
CA ILE A 99 13.22 1.54 -4.76
C ILE A 99 13.92 0.50 -3.91
N ARG A 100 13.45 0.31 -2.67
CA ARG A 100 14.06 -0.61 -1.71
C ARG A 100 13.23 -1.89 -1.55
N ASP A 101 13.86 -2.89 -0.93
CA ASP A 101 13.26 -4.19 -0.64
C ASP A 101 13.25 -4.45 0.88
N GLN A 102 12.05 -4.64 1.43
CA GLN A 102 11.84 -4.97 2.85
C GLN A 102 12.12 -6.45 3.18
N GLY A 103 12.32 -7.29 2.16
CA GLY A 103 12.49 -8.73 2.29
C GLY A 103 11.27 -9.43 2.89
N SER A 104 11.49 -10.54 3.59
CA SER A 104 10.44 -11.30 4.29
C SER A 104 10.09 -10.72 5.67
N CYS A 105 10.12 -9.40 5.82
CA CYS A 105 9.84 -8.68 7.05
C CYS A 105 8.65 -7.72 6.86
N GLY A 106 7.87 -7.47 7.90
CA GLY A 106 6.76 -6.50 7.90
C GLY A 106 7.24 -5.08 8.19
N SER A 107 8.37 -4.69 7.62
CA SER A 107 9.05 -3.42 7.90
C SER A 107 8.61 -2.26 7.00
N CYS A 108 7.57 -2.42 6.17
CA CYS A 108 7.09 -1.37 5.25
C CYS A 108 6.81 -0.02 5.93
N TRP A 109 6.31 -0.04 7.18
CA TRP A 109 6.09 1.17 7.99
C TRP A 109 7.37 1.96 8.23
N ALA A 110 8.50 1.26 8.44
CA ALA A 110 9.81 1.86 8.62
C ALA A 110 10.40 2.32 7.28
N PHE A 111 10.26 1.50 6.22
CA PHE A 111 10.74 1.83 4.88
C PHE A 111 10.10 3.10 4.33
N GLY A 112 8.77 3.18 4.31
CA GLY A 112 8.07 4.39 3.84
C GLY A 112 8.42 5.64 4.65
N ALA A 113 8.76 5.49 5.94
CA ALA A 113 9.24 6.59 6.75
C ALA A 113 10.66 7.03 6.35
N VAL A 114 11.64 6.11 6.32
CA VAL A 114 13.04 6.47 6.06
C VAL A 114 13.31 6.87 4.61
N GLU A 115 12.56 6.33 3.64
CA GLU A 115 12.61 6.75 2.24
C GLU A 115 12.20 8.23 2.14
N ALA A 116 11.04 8.61 2.69
CA ALA A 116 10.58 9.99 2.69
C ALA A 116 11.49 10.93 3.52
N ILE A 117 12.11 10.45 4.61
CA ILE A 117 13.08 11.26 5.38
C ILE A 117 14.34 11.50 4.56
N SER A 118 14.87 10.47 3.87
CA SER A 118 16.05 10.57 3.00
C SER A 118 15.83 11.64 1.92
N ASP A 119 14.67 11.59 1.26
CA ASP A 119 14.27 12.57 0.25
C ASP A 119 14.18 13.98 0.82
N ARG A 120 13.53 14.13 1.98
CA ARG A 120 13.37 15.42 2.65
C ARG A 120 14.70 16.01 3.10
N ILE A 121 15.66 15.20 3.54
CA ILE A 121 17.02 15.68 3.85
C ILE A 121 17.62 16.31 2.59
N CYS A 122 17.56 15.62 1.46
CA CYS A 122 18.10 16.16 0.22
C CYS A 122 17.37 17.44 -0.23
N ILE A 123 16.03 17.42 -0.25
CA ILE A 123 15.22 18.56 -0.69
C ILE A 123 15.47 19.79 0.20
N HIS A 124 15.40 19.61 1.53
CA HIS A 124 15.47 20.74 2.46
C HIS A 124 16.90 21.22 2.74
N THR A 125 17.91 20.43 2.42
CA THR A 125 19.32 20.88 2.41
C THR A 125 19.73 21.45 1.05
N ASN A 126 18.81 21.65 0.10
CA ASN A 126 19.11 22.07 -1.27
C ASN A 126 20.18 21.18 -1.93
N ALA A 127 20.07 19.87 -1.71
CA ALA A 127 20.96 18.82 -2.22
C ALA A 127 22.43 18.89 -1.78
N HIS A 128 22.76 19.69 -0.75
CA HIS A 128 24.08 19.68 -0.14
C HIS A 128 24.35 18.38 0.63
N VAL A 129 23.28 17.72 1.10
CA VAL A 129 23.35 16.44 1.79
C VAL A 129 22.34 15.48 1.18
N SER A 130 22.80 14.36 0.64
CA SER A 130 21.96 13.24 0.22
C SER A 130 22.45 12.00 0.92
N VAL A 131 21.58 11.41 1.75
CA VAL A 131 21.90 10.26 2.59
C VAL A 131 20.73 9.30 2.59
N GLU A 132 21.05 8.02 2.65
CA GLU A 132 20.09 6.94 2.80
C GLU A 132 19.90 6.68 4.30
N VAL A 133 18.75 7.07 4.83
CA VAL A 133 18.42 6.82 6.24
C VAL A 133 18.18 5.33 6.46
N SER A 134 18.71 4.83 7.57
CA SER A 134 18.72 3.40 7.90
C SER A 134 17.33 2.91 8.29
N ALA A 135 16.71 2.10 7.42
CA ALA A 135 15.51 1.35 7.75
C ALA A 135 15.77 0.36 8.90
N GLU A 136 16.97 -0.22 8.92
CA GLU A 136 17.40 -1.20 9.92
C GLU A 136 17.45 -0.59 11.33
N ASP A 137 17.98 0.62 11.45
CA ASP A 137 18.06 1.30 12.74
C ASP A 137 16.65 1.63 13.26
N LEU A 138 15.79 2.21 12.42
CA LEU A 138 14.41 2.50 12.83
C LEU A 138 13.63 1.22 13.20
N LEU A 139 13.81 0.15 12.42
CA LEU A 139 13.16 -1.14 12.63
C LEU A 139 13.57 -1.81 13.95
N THR A 140 14.86 -1.73 14.31
CA THR A 140 15.44 -2.50 15.42
C THR A 140 15.59 -1.70 16.72
N CYS A 141 15.64 -0.36 16.64
CA CYS A 141 15.91 0.51 17.79
C CYS A 141 14.70 1.32 18.29
N CYS A 142 13.58 1.40 17.55
CA CYS A 142 12.43 2.22 17.96
C CYS A 142 11.68 1.68 19.19
N GLY A 143 11.66 0.36 19.42
CA GLY A 143 10.87 -0.24 20.49
C GLY A 143 11.14 -1.73 20.68
N SER A 144 10.36 -2.37 21.55
CA SER A 144 10.54 -3.79 21.91
C SER A 144 9.92 -4.78 20.91
N MET A 145 9.16 -4.31 19.92
CA MET A 145 8.61 -5.14 18.85
C MET A 145 9.32 -4.82 17.54
N CYS A 146 10.12 -5.77 17.06
CA CYS A 146 10.65 -5.73 15.71
C CYS A 146 9.61 -6.29 14.73
N GLY A 147 9.47 -5.64 13.57
CA GLY A 147 8.96 -6.30 12.38
C GLY A 147 7.51 -6.01 11.96
N ASP A 148 6.69 -5.29 12.73
CA ASP A 148 5.36 -4.77 12.34
C ASP A 148 5.09 -3.45 13.13
N GLY A 149 4.38 -2.48 12.55
CA GLY A 149 4.22 -1.13 13.13
C GLY A 149 2.98 -0.37 12.71
#